data_AF-A0A0B5HPP1-F1
#
_entry.id   AF-A0A0B5HPP1-F1
#
_cell.length_a   1.000
_cell.length_b   1.000
_cell.length_c   1.000
_cell.angle_alpha   90.00
_cell.angle_beta   90.00
_cell.angle_gamma   90.00
#
_symmetry.space_group_name_H-M   'P 1'
#
loop_
_entity.id
_entity.type
_entity.pdbx_description
1 polymer ?
#
loop_
_entity_poly.entity_id
_entity_poly.type
_entity_poly.pdbx_seq_one_letter_code
_entity_poly.pdbx_strand_id
1 'polypeptide(L)'
;MFNLVNFTPREYQSSILETCKNNNTLVVLPTGTGKTAIALLLGIERLNKFQNSKILVLSPTKPLSQQHVNTFKQHTDLPQDKIILLTGLIKPEQRKELVEDALVIVATPQTIEKDLENSRIGLRDFSLLVIDEAHRSRLNFANTHVTKAYFEQSLNPRILALTASPGGTLDRIKEIMKNLNLEAVEIRSETDKDVKQYIQKREIEWIEVNLQHELLRLHSKIKNIYLNKAKELLRLGFNKPTHLINKKDLIQMQAVLRNNLNKGDKSAYYGISLTAQLIKIDYMMELLEIQGLRVLSKFLDKLKLDESKAAKNILNNKEFQDIIHLTTDLIKNGLEHPKFSKLLEIVKNEINLNKSIKIMVFANYRDTVDNILKLFKENNIKTVKLIGQKSGLTQKQQILTIKTFEENDDNVLIATSIGEEGIDIKGANLVIFYEAVPSEIRKIQRAGRVARLQAGKIIFLITKNTRDEAYFWSGYQKEKRMKTALYNLKDKNIEEFLKDG
;
A
#
# COMPACT_ATOMS: atom_id res chain seq x y z
N MET A 1 -9.38 -30.54 -23.69
CA MET A 1 -9.51 -29.08 -23.68
C MET A 1 -9.97 -28.70 -22.29
N PHE A 2 -9.26 -27.81 -21.61
CA PHE A 2 -9.56 -27.35 -20.26
C PHE A 2 -10.70 -26.33 -20.27
N ASN A 3 -11.49 -26.28 -19.20
CA ASN A 3 -12.69 -25.46 -19.09
C ASN A 3 -12.74 -24.72 -17.75
N LEU A 4 -13.55 -23.66 -17.74
CA LEU A 4 -13.96 -23.01 -16.50
C LEU A 4 -15.09 -23.81 -15.85
N VAL A 5 -15.08 -23.87 -14.53
CA VAL A 5 -16.14 -24.51 -13.72
C VAL A 5 -16.63 -23.52 -12.67
N ASN A 6 -17.92 -23.60 -12.33
CA ASN A 6 -18.54 -22.76 -11.29
C ASN A 6 -18.32 -21.24 -11.48
N PHE A 7 -18.10 -20.79 -12.72
CA PHE A 7 -17.78 -19.40 -13.03
C PHE A 7 -18.38 -18.98 -14.37
N THR A 8 -19.17 -17.91 -14.35
CA THR A 8 -19.69 -17.27 -15.56
C THR A 8 -19.03 -15.91 -15.73
N PRO A 9 -18.27 -15.69 -16.82
CA PRO A 9 -17.67 -14.40 -17.12
C PRO A 9 -18.70 -13.28 -17.27
N ARG A 10 -18.38 -12.10 -16.77
CA ARG A 10 -19.18 -10.90 -17.01
C ARG A 10 -18.86 -10.34 -18.40
N GLU A 11 -19.80 -9.64 -19.03
CA GLU A 11 -19.65 -9.13 -20.39
C GLU A 11 -18.37 -8.31 -20.60
N TYR A 12 -18.06 -7.37 -19.69
CA TYR A 12 -16.83 -6.59 -19.79
C TYR A 12 -15.56 -7.44 -19.63
N GLN A 13 -15.61 -8.54 -18.87
CA GLN A 13 -14.46 -9.44 -18.71
C GLN A 13 -14.21 -10.18 -20.03
N SER A 14 -15.27 -10.62 -20.71
CA SER A 14 -15.20 -11.22 -22.05
C SER A 14 -14.73 -10.23 -23.10
N SER A 15 -15.22 -8.98 -23.07
CA SER A 15 -14.76 -7.91 -23.97
C SER A 15 -13.26 -7.63 -23.78
N ILE A 16 -12.78 -7.50 -22.54
CA ILE A 16 -11.37 -7.30 -22.25
C ILE A 16 -10.52 -8.50 -22.68
N LEU A 17 -11.06 -9.72 -22.56
CA LEU A 17 -10.37 -10.93 -23.00
C LEU A 17 -10.04 -10.89 -24.50
N GLU A 18 -10.94 -10.40 -25.36
CA GLU A 18 -10.67 -10.31 -26.80
C GLU A 18 -9.45 -9.44 -27.12
N THR A 19 -9.29 -8.31 -26.43
CA THR A 19 -8.08 -7.48 -26.54
C THR A 19 -6.84 -8.22 -26.04
N CYS A 20 -6.95 -8.90 -24.88
CA CYS A 20 -5.84 -9.63 -24.25
C CYS A 20 -5.37 -10.87 -25.03
N LYS A 21 -6.20 -11.47 -25.88
CA LYS A 21 -5.77 -12.58 -26.76
C LYS A 21 -4.71 -12.12 -27.77
N ASN A 22 -4.88 -10.90 -28.27
CA ASN A 22 -4.11 -10.36 -29.39
C ASN A 22 -3.00 -9.40 -28.98
N ASN A 23 -3.06 -8.80 -27.79
CA ASN A 23 -2.10 -7.79 -27.34
C ASN A 23 -1.57 -8.08 -25.93
N ASN A 24 -0.35 -7.61 -25.64
CA ASN A 24 0.14 -7.50 -24.28
C ASN A 24 -0.58 -6.35 -23.60
N THR A 25 -1.44 -6.64 -22.62
CA THR A 25 -2.46 -5.66 -22.20
C THR A 25 -2.30 -5.25 -20.74
N LEU A 26 -2.32 -3.93 -20.49
CA LEU A 26 -2.57 -3.37 -19.16
C LEU A 26 -4.08 -3.28 -18.92
N VAL A 27 -4.59 -4.09 -18.01
CA VAL A 27 -5.99 -4.05 -17.58
C VAL A 27 -6.11 -3.26 -16.27
N VAL A 28 -6.81 -2.13 -16.34
CA VAL A 28 -7.13 -1.27 -15.21
C VAL A 28 -8.60 -1.42 -14.86
N LEU A 29 -8.88 -2.10 -13.76
CA LEU A 29 -10.24 -2.34 -13.28
C LEU A 29 -10.39 -1.98 -11.80
N PRO A 30 -11.57 -1.47 -11.37
CA PRO A 30 -11.81 -1.18 -9.96
C PRO A 30 -11.58 -2.40 -9.07
N THR A 31 -11.34 -2.17 -7.79
CA THR A 31 -11.26 -3.25 -6.80
C THR A 31 -12.60 -3.94 -6.62
N GLY A 32 -12.61 -5.28 -6.50
CA GLY A 32 -13.83 -6.07 -6.33
C GLY A 32 -14.54 -6.47 -7.62
N THR A 33 -14.08 -6.02 -8.80
CA THR A 33 -14.68 -6.38 -10.10
C THR A 33 -14.13 -7.68 -10.68
N GLY A 34 -13.31 -8.44 -9.94
CA GLY A 34 -12.85 -9.76 -10.37
C GLY A 34 -11.74 -9.73 -11.42
N LYS A 35 -10.70 -8.90 -11.24
CA LYS A 35 -9.49 -8.88 -12.10
C LYS A 35 -8.90 -10.27 -12.36
N THR A 36 -8.83 -11.11 -11.33
CA THR A 36 -8.31 -12.49 -11.42
C THR A 36 -9.09 -13.35 -12.42
N ALA A 37 -10.39 -13.06 -12.65
CA ALA A 37 -11.17 -13.79 -13.64
C ALA A 37 -10.61 -13.64 -15.06
N ILE A 38 -10.04 -12.49 -15.40
CA ILE A 38 -9.43 -12.26 -16.72
C ILE A 38 -8.17 -13.12 -16.87
N ALA A 39 -7.41 -13.30 -15.79
CA ALA A 39 -6.28 -14.22 -15.78
C ALA A 39 -6.70 -15.68 -15.95
N LEU A 40 -7.82 -16.10 -15.35
CA LEU A 40 -8.39 -17.43 -15.56
C LEU A 40 -8.79 -17.64 -17.02
N LEU A 41 -9.57 -16.70 -17.56
CA LEU A 41 -10.08 -16.73 -18.93
C LEU A 41 -8.95 -16.84 -19.96
N LEU A 42 -7.97 -15.95 -19.86
CA LEU A 42 -6.82 -15.95 -20.76
C LEU A 42 -5.93 -17.17 -20.51
N GLY A 43 -5.73 -17.59 -19.27
CA GLY A 43 -4.94 -18.78 -18.95
C GLY A 43 -5.50 -20.04 -19.62
N ILE A 44 -6.81 -20.27 -19.52
CA ILE A 44 -7.47 -21.41 -20.16
C ILE A 44 -7.42 -21.32 -21.69
N GLU A 45 -7.64 -20.13 -22.27
CA GLU A 45 -7.50 -19.92 -23.72
C GLU A 45 -6.10 -20.32 -24.20
N ARG A 46 -5.06 -19.85 -23.50
CA ARG A 46 -3.66 -20.10 -23.87
C ARG A 46 -3.26 -21.56 -23.72
N LEU A 47 -3.66 -22.21 -22.63
CA LEU A 47 -3.41 -23.65 -22.41
C LEU A 47 -4.08 -24.52 -23.48
N ASN A 48 -5.27 -24.12 -23.95
CA ASN A 48 -5.98 -24.85 -25.01
C ASN A 48 -5.43 -24.58 -26.41
N LYS A 49 -4.87 -23.38 -26.65
CA LYS A 49 -4.30 -22.98 -27.94
C LYS A 49 -2.90 -23.53 -28.16
N PHE A 50 -2.07 -23.60 -27.11
CA PHE A 50 -0.69 -24.06 -27.19
C PHE A 50 -0.48 -25.31 -26.35
N GLN A 51 -0.26 -26.43 -27.04
CA GLN A 51 0.02 -27.72 -26.39
C GLN A 51 1.30 -27.65 -25.55
N ASN A 52 1.29 -28.31 -24.39
CA ASN A 52 2.39 -28.35 -23.42
C ASN A 52 2.84 -26.98 -22.88
N SER A 53 2.03 -25.94 -23.08
CA SER A 53 2.34 -24.62 -22.55
C SER A 53 1.96 -24.47 -21.08
N LYS A 54 2.55 -23.46 -20.43
CA LYS A 54 2.39 -23.17 -19.01
C LYS A 54 1.98 -21.72 -18.78
N ILE A 55 1.34 -21.46 -17.64
CA ILE A 55 0.94 -20.11 -17.22
C ILE A 55 1.75 -19.70 -15.99
N LEU A 56 2.35 -18.51 -16.02
CA LEU A 56 3.05 -17.92 -14.88
C LEU A 56 2.25 -16.74 -14.34
N VAL A 57 1.89 -16.79 -13.06
CA VAL A 57 1.20 -15.71 -12.35
C VAL A 57 2.11 -15.13 -11.28
N LEU A 58 2.51 -13.88 -11.44
CA LEU A 58 3.28 -13.13 -10.46
C LEU A 58 2.35 -12.29 -9.59
N SER A 59 2.47 -12.42 -8.27
CA SER A 59 1.72 -11.59 -7.33
C SER A 59 2.62 -11.11 -6.18
N PRO A 60 2.38 -9.90 -5.64
CA PRO A 60 3.32 -9.24 -4.74
C PRO A 60 3.61 -9.94 -3.42
N THR A 61 2.67 -10.73 -2.90
CA THR A 61 2.79 -11.34 -1.57
C THR A 61 2.37 -12.81 -1.60
N LYS A 62 2.96 -13.62 -0.73
CA LYS A 62 2.62 -15.05 -0.60
C LYS A 62 1.12 -15.31 -0.32
N PRO A 63 0.43 -14.52 0.54
CA PRO A 63 -1.01 -14.68 0.73
C PRO A 63 -1.82 -14.49 -0.55
N LEU A 64 -1.47 -13.47 -1.34
CA LEU A 64 -2.15 -13.20 -2.60
C LEU A 64 -1.85 -14.29 -3.63
N SER A 65 -0.61 -14.80 -3.67
CA SER A 65 -0.26 -15.97 -4.50
C SER A 65 -1.12 -17.18 -4.15
N GLN A 66 -1.28 -17.48 -2.85
CA GLN A 66 -2.12 -18.59 -2.42
C GLN A 66 -3.60 -18.37 -2.78
N GLN A 67 -4.10 -17.14 -2.69
CA GLN A 67 -5.46 -16.80 -3.13
C GLN A 67 -5.66 -17.08 -4.62
N HIS A 68 -4.70 -16.71 -5.47
CA HIS A 68 -4.76 -17.01 -6.90
C HIS A 68 -4.72 -18.52 -7.16
N VAL A 69 -3.85 -19.28 -6.50
CA VAL A 69 -3.84 -20.75 -6.57
C VAL A 69 -5.21 -21.32 -6.25
N ASN A 70 -5.81 -20.92 -5.13
CA ASN A 70 -7.13 -21.38 -4.74
C ASN A 70 -8.20 -20.99 -5.78
N THR A 71 -8.06 -19.81 -6.39
CA THR A 71 -8.98 -19.32 -7.42
C THR A 71 -8.91 -20.19 -8.68
N PHE A 72 -7.71 -20.52 -9.17
CA PHE A 72 -7.53 -21.46 -10.29
C PHE A 72 -8.09 -22.84 -9.95
N LYS A 73 -7.78 -23.35 -8.75
CA LYS A 73 -8.26 -24.64 -8.27
C LYS A 73 -9.79 -24.75 -8.20
N GLN A 74 -10.46 -23.66 -7.81
CA GLN A 74 -11.91 -23.63 -7.63
C GLN A 74 -12.69 -23.44 -8.93
N HIS A 75 -12.12 -22.71 -9.90
CA HIS A 75 -12.86 -22.24 -11.07
C HIS A 75 -12.35 -22.82 -12.40
N THR A 76 -11.46 -23.82 -12.38
CA THR A 76 -10.98 -24.53 -13.56
C THR A 76 -11.02 -26.04 -13.35
N ASP A 77 -11.14 -26.81 -14.43
CA ASP A 77 -11.04 -28.28 -14.42
C ASP A 77 -9.58 -28.78 -14.51
N LEU A 78 -8.59 -27.90 -14.31
CA LEU A 78 -7.18 -28.25 -14.32
C LEU A 78 -6.86 -29.25 -13.18
N PRO A 79 -5.97 -30.22 -13.42
CA PRO A 79 -5.51 -31.11 -12.37
C PRO A 79 -4.88 -30.31 -11.21
N GLN A 80 -5.37 -30.56 -10.01
CA GLN A 80 -5.11 -29.75 -8.81
C GLN A 80 -3.64 -29.79 -8.37
N ASP A 81 -2.95 -30.88 -8.68
CA ASP A 81 -1.53 -31.13 -8.49
C ASP A 81 -0.65 -30.37 -9.50
N LYS A 82 -1.21 -29.94 -10.63
CA LYS A 82 -0.50 -29.17 -11.68
C LYS A 82 -0.60 -27.66 -11.48
N ILE A 83 -1.28 -27.21 -10.44
CA ILE A 83 -1.39 -25.80 -10.03
C ILE A 83 -0.47 -25.58 -8.82
N ILE A 84 0.71 -25.05 -9.07
CA ILE A 84 1.81 -24.98 -8.10
C ILE A 84 1.97 -23.57 -7.52
N LEU A 85 2.04 -23.50 -6.19
CA LEU A 85 2.52 -22.30 -5.49
C LEU A 85 4.03 -22.40 -5.31
N LEU A 86 4.80 -21.63 -6.08
CA LEU A 86 6.25 -21.59 -5.92
C LEU A 86 6.64 -20.55 -4.87
N THR A 87 7.30 -20.98 -3.81
CA THR A 87 7.76 -20.08 -2.74
C THR A 87 9.23 -20.31 -2.40
N GLY A 88 9.85 -19.27 -1.82
CA GLY A 88 11.21 -19.37 -1.27
C GLY A 88 11.44 -20.45 -0.21
N LEU A 89 10.39 -21.10 0.31
CA LEU A 89 10.51 -22.20 1.27
C LEU A 89 10.78 -23.55 0.59
N ILE A 90 10.43 -23.68 -0.69
CA ILE A 90 10.69 -24.89 -1.47
C ILE A 90 12.17 -24.89 -1.82
N LYS A 91 12.85 -26.02 -1.53
CA LYS A 91 14.28 -26.17 -1.80
C LYS A 91 14.56 -26.03 -3.30
N PRO A 92 15.65 -25.36 -3.72
CA PRO A 92 15.95 -25.12 -5.13
C PRO A 92 15.95 -26.37 -6.00
N GLU A 93 16.42 -27.50 -5.46
CA GLU A 93 16.58 -28.78 -6.19
C GLU A 93 15.21 -29.36 -6.62
N GLN A 94 14.16 -29.10 -5.84
CA GLN A 94 12.80 -29.59 -6.11
C GLN A 94 12.03 -28.69 -7.09
N ARG A 95 12.48 -27.45 -7.31
CA ARG A 95 11.71 -26.47 -8.10
C ARG A 95 11.67 -26.81 -9.58
N LYS A 96 12.74 -27.38 -10.12
CA LYS A 96 12.83 -27.70 -11.54
C LYS A 96 11.77 -28.73 -11.93
N GLU A 97 11.70 -29.84 -11.21
CA GLU A 97 10.72 -30.91 -11.41
C GLU A 97 9.28 -30.38 -11.24
N LEU A 98 9.02 -29.59 -10.19
CA LEU A 98 7.71 -28.96 -9.98
C LEU A 98 7.30 -28.02 -11.13
N VAL A 99 8.26 -27.32 -11.74
CA VAL A 99 7.99 -26.39 -12.83
C VAL A 99 7.78 -27.12 -14.16
N GLU A 100 8.55 -28.17 -14.42
CA GLU A 100 8.43 -29.00 -15.62
C GLU A 100 7.05 -29.64 -15.73
N ASP A 101 6.53 -30.14 -14.60
CA ASP A 101 5.26 -30.86 -14.54
C ASP A 101 4.03 -29.94 -14.37
N ALA A 102 4.21 -28.67 -14.04
CA ALA A 102 3.08 -27.75 -13.79
C ALA A 102 2.41 -27.22 -15.07
N LEU A 103 1.11 -26.93 -14.97
CA LEU A 103 0.34 -26.16 -15.97
C LEU A 103 0.22 -24.69 -15.56
N VAL A 104 0.08 -24.43 -14.26
CA VAL A 104 -0.03 -23.08 -13.70
C VAL A 104 0.93 -22.95 -12.53
N ILE A 105 1.80 -21.94 -12.59
CA ILE A 105 2.71 -21.59 -11.52
C ILE A 105 2.33 -20.21 -11.01
N VAL A 106 2.10 -20.10 -9.71
CA VAL A 106 1.89 -18.83 -9.03
C VAL A 106 3.06 -18.58 -8.09
N ALA A 107 3.65 -17.39 -8.15
CA ALA A 107 4.84 -17.07 -7.38
C ALA A 107 4.94 -15.58 -7.02
N THR A 108 5.81 -15.28 -6.06
CA THR A 108 6.28 -13.89 -5.87
C THR A 108 7.38 -13.56 -6.90
N PRO A 109 7.43 -12.33 -7.43
CA PRO A 109 8.40 -11.93 -8.46
C PRO A 109 9.85 -12.27 -8.12
N GLN A 110 10.28 -12.02 -6.89
CA GLN A 110 11.66 -12.26 -6.42
C GLN A 110 12.03 -13.74 -6.38
N THR A 111 11.04 -14.65 -6.30
CA THR A 111 11.32 -16.10 -6.33
C THR A 111 11.70 -16.51 -7.75
N ILE A 112 10.93 -16.06 -8.74
CA ILE A 112 11.19 -16.33 -10.17
C ILE A 112 12.47 -15.64 -10.63
N GLU A 113 12.65 -14.37 -10.31
CA GLU A 113 13.88 -13.61 -10.63
C GLU A 113 15.14 -14.35 -10.19
N LYS A 114 15.20 -14.78 -8.92
CA LYS A 114 16.34 -15.54 -8.41
C LYS A 114 16.52 -16.89 -9.09
N ASP A 115 15.44 -17.56 -9.47
CA ASP A 115 15.55 -18.84 -10.15
C ASP A 115 16.02 -18.68 -11.61
N LEU A 116 15.72 -17.55 -12.25
CA LEU A 116 16.28 -17.17 -13.55
C LEU A 116 17.77 -16.82 -13.45
N GLU A 117 18.16 -15.99 -12.47
CA GLU A 117 19.56 -15.61 -12.24
C GLU A 117 20.47 -16.83 -11.99
N ASN A 118 19.93 -17.87 -11.35
CA ASN A 118 20.64 -19.11 -11.07
C ASN A 118 20.39 -20.21 -12.13
N SER A 119 19.79 -19.87 -13.27
CA SER A 119 19.50 -20.80 -14.38
C SER A 119 18.76 -22.08 -13.96
N ARG A 120 17.86 -21.98 -12.97
CA ARG A 120 17.11 -23.12 -12.42
C ARG A 120 15.82 -23.39 -13.16
N ILE A 121 15.18 -22.34 -13.68
CA ILE A 121 13.93 -22.41 -14.43
C ILE A 121 14.11 -21.69 -15.76
N GLY A 122 13.50 -22.21 -16.82
CA GLY A 122 13.39 -21.55 -18.12
C GLY A 122 11.96 -21.07 -18.35
N LEU A 123 11.79 -20.01 -19.15
CA LEU A 123 10.47 -19.45 -19.47
C LEU A 123 9.96 -19.82 -20.87
N ARG A 124 10.68 -20.71 -21.57
CA ARG A 124 10.40 -21.10 -22.96
C ARG A 124 8.98 -21.63 -23.18
N ASP A 125 8.51 -22.49 -22.28
CA ASP A 125 7.22 -23.17 -22.41
C ASP A 125 6.05 -22.35 -21.87
N PHE A 126 6.30 -21.16 -21.32
CA PHE A 126 5.24 -20.34 -20.76
C PHE A 126 4.55 -19.53 -21.85
N SER A 127 3.27 -19.77 -22.08
CA SER A 127 2.49 -19.06 -23.09
C SER A 127 1.76 -17.83 -22.55
N LEU A 128 1.79 -17.61 -21.23
CA LEU A 128 1.22 -16.42 -20.59
C LEU A 128 1.99 -16.04 -19.32
N LEU A 129 2.32 -14.75 -19.21
CA LEU A 129 2.79 -14.11 -17.99
C LEU A 129 1.72 -13.14 -17.46
N VAL A 130 1.13 -13.46 -16.32
CA VAL A 130 0.21 -12.59 -15.59
C VAL A 130 0.96 -11.83 -14.50
N ILE A 131 0.81 -10.52 -14.45
CA ILE A 131 1.42 -9.66 -13.44
C ILE A 131 0.31 -8.97 -12.66
N ASP A 132 0.05 -9.48 -11.46
CA ASP A 132 -0.88 -8.86 -10.53
C ASP A 132 -0.24 -7.68 -9.79
N GLU A 133 -1.04 -6.66 -9.52
CA GLU A 133 -0.59 -5.37 -8.99
C GLU A 133 0.53 -4.72 -9.82
N ALA A 134 0.32 -4.65 -11.13
CA ALA A 134 1.27 -4.15 -12.13
C ALA A 134 1.81 -2.73 -11.87
N HIS A 135 1.17 -1.93 -11.02
CA HIS A 135 1.69 -0.62 -10.58
C HIS A 135 3.04 -0.70 -9.86
N ARG A 136 3.45 -1.90 -9.41
CA ARG A 136 4.76 -2.17 -8.81
C ARG A 136 5.88 -2.35 -9.83
N SER A 137 5.56 -2.52 -11.11
CA SER A 137 6.53 -2.80 -12.19
C SER A 137 7.22 -1.52 -12.69
N ARG A 138 7.82 -0.79 -11.75
CA ARG A 138 8.50 0.48 -11.97
C ARG A 138 9.93 0.40 -11.48
N LEU A 139 10.81 1.20 -12.07
CA LEU A 139 12.25 1.11 -11.84
C LEU A 139 12.77 -0.33 -12.08
N ASN A 140 13.94 -0.66 -11.55
CA ASN A 140 14.52 -2.02 -11.65
C ASN A 140 13.91 -2.95 -10.58
N PHE A 141 12.61 -3.21 -10.67
CA PHE A 141 11.92 -4.15 -9.78
C PHE A 141 11.86 -5.55 -10.42
N ALA A 142 11.78 -6.60 -9.60
CA ALA A 142 11.80 -8.00 -10.05
C ALA A 142 10.83 -8.32 -11.20
N ASN A 143 9.65 -7.71 -11.24
CA ASN A 143 8.70 -7.86 -12.36
C ASN A 143 9.35 -7.50 -13.70
N THR A 144 10.12 -6.42 -13.75
CA THR A 144 10.73 -5.91 -15.00
C THR A 144 11.78 -6.89 -15.53
N HIS A 145 12.59 -7.49 -14.65
CA HIS A 145 13.59 -8.49 -15.02
C HIS A 145 12.93 -9.79 -15.51
N VAL A 146 11.92 -10.28 -14.79
CA VAL A 146 11.17 -11.48 -15.19
C VAL A 146 10.46 -11.27 -16.52
N THR A 147 9.85 -10.10 -16.75
CA THR A 147 9.20 -9.79 -18.03
C THR A 147 10.17 -9.73 -19.18
N LYS A 148 11.35 -9.12 -18.99
CA LYS A 148 12.40 -9.10 -20.02
C LYS A 148 12.82 -10.52 -20.40
N ALA A 149 13.15 -11.35 -19.41
CA ALA A 149 13.54 -12.75 -19.64
C ALA A 149 12.40 -13.56 -20.29
N TYR A 150 11.15 -13.32 -19.89
CA TYR A 150 9.98 -13.97 -20.47
C TYR A 150 9.83 -13.66 -21.96
N PHE A 151 9.96 -12.38 -22.33
CA PHE A 151 9.85 -11.94 -23.71
C PHE A 151 10.98 -12.50 -24.59
N GLU A 152 12.19 -12.63 -24.04
CA GLU A 152 13.35 -13.19 -24.74
C GLU A 152 13.30 -14.72 -24.91
N GLN A 153 12.68 -15.45 -23.97
CA GLN A 153 12.72 -16.91 -23.94
C GLN A 153 11.45 -17.61 -24.44
N SER A 154 10.28 -17.03 -24.20
CA SER A 154 8.99 -17.67 -24.49
C SER A 154 8.79 -17.89 -25.98
N LEU A 155 8.31 -19.08 -26.37
CA LEU A 155 7.95 -19.37 -27.76
C LEU A 155 6.67 -18.65 -28.21
N ASN A 156 5.76 -18.38 -27.26
CA ASN A 156 4.46 -17.80 -27.53
C ASN A 156 4.20 -16.73 -26.46
N PRO A 157 4.89 -15.58 -26.48
CA PRO A 157 4.77 -14.61 -25.42
C PRO A 157 3.39 -13.94 -25.41
N ARG A 158 2.78 -13.87 -24.22
CA ARG A 158 1.63 -13.01 -23.95
C ARG A 158 1.71 -12.48 -22.53
N ILE A 159 1.47 -11.18 -22.34
CA ILE A 159 1.54 -10.54 -21.03
C ILE A 159 0.18 -9.94 -20.68
N LEU A 160 -0.30 -10.26 -19.48
CA LEU A 160 -1.49 -9.67 -18.87
C LEU A 160 -1.09 -8.94 -17.58
N ALA A 161 -1.12 -7.62 -17.60
CA ALA A 161 -0.82 -6.80 -16.44
C ALA A 161 -2.13 -6.32 -15.79
N LEU A 162 -2.36 -6.66 -14.52
CA LEU A 162 -3.59 -6.35 -13.80
C LEU A 162 -3.33 -5.31 -12.71
N THR A 163 -4.14 -4.25 -12.65
CA THR A 163 -4.12 -3.36 -11.47
C THR A 163 -5.42 -2.58 -11.28
N ALA A 164 -5.66 -2.11 -10.05
CA ALA A 164 -6.72 -1.15 -9.78
C ALA A 164 -6.28 0.32 -9.94
N SER A 165 -4.98 0.57 -9.83
CA SER A 165 -4.44 1.91 -9.75
C SER A 165 -3.00 1.90 -10.28
N PRO A 166 -2.78 2.21 -11.57
CA PRO A 166 -1.44 2.20 -12.17
C PRO A 166 -0.58 3.41 -11.74
N GLY A 167 -1.14 4.35 -10.98
CA GLY A 167 -0.44 5.49 -10.39
C GLY A 167 -0.90 6.85 -10.92
N GLY A 168 -0.64 7.92 -10.16
CA GLY A 168 -1.23 9.24 -10.38
C GLY A 168 -0.89 10.08 -11.62
N THR A 169 -0.06 9.62 -12.58
CA THR A 169 0.28 10.42 -13.79
C THR A 169 0.47 9.54 -15.04
N LEU A 170 0.33 10.14 -16.23
CA LEU A 170 0.52 9.45 -17.51
C LEU A 170 1.94 8.86 -17.65
N ASP A 171 2.98 9.60 -17.24
CA ASP A 171 4.37 9.11 -17.32
C ASP A 171 4.58 7.83 -16.51
N ARG A 172 3.88 7.69 -15.37
CA ARG A 172 3.94 6.47 -14.57
C ARG A 172 3.33 5.29 -15.30
N ILE A 173 2.22 5.53 -16.00
CA ILE A 173 1.53 4.51 -16.80
C ILE A 173 2.42 4.13 -18.00
N LYS A 174 2.99 5.11 -18.71
CA LYS A 174 3.99 4.90 -19.78
C LYS A 174 5.15 4.04 -19.30
N GLU A 175 5.72 4.37 -18.14
CA GLU A 175 6.85 3.62 -17.57
C GLU A 175 6.48 2.15 -17.33
N ILE A 176 5.31 1.88 -16.74
CA ILE A 176 4.82 0.51 -16.51
C ILE A 176 4.66 -0.23 -17.84
N MET A 177 4.02 0.41 -18.83
CA MET A 177 3.79 -0.19 -20.15
C MET A 177 5.11 -0.52 -20.86
N LYS A 178 6.08 0.39 -20.82
CA LYS A 178 7.41 0.19 -21.40
C LYS A 178 8.16 -0.94 -20.69
N ASN A 179 8.19 -0.93 -19.36
CA ASN A 179 8.89 -1.94 -18.58
C ASN A 179 8.31 -3.35 -18.74
N LEU A 180 7.01 -3.44 -19.05
CA LEU A 180 6.29 -4.70 -19.20
C LEU A 180 6.03 -5.07 -20.67
N ASN A 181 6.54 -4.30 -21.62
CA ASN A 181 6.31 -4.46 -23.06
C ASN A 181 4.82 -4.62 -23.44
N LEU A 182 3.99 -3.67 -22.96
CA LEU A 182 2.55 -3.66 -23.17
C LEU A 182 2.17 -2.82 -24.39
N GLU A 183 1.24 -3.34 -25.17
CA GLU A 183 0.80 -2.84 -26.48
C GLU A 183 -0.61 -2.23 -26.41
N ALA A 184 -1.41 -2.64 -25.43
CA ALA A 184 -2.79 -2.19 -25.27
C ALA A 184 -3.11 -1.84 -23.82
N VAL A 185 -4.14 -1.01 -23.62
CA VAL A 185 -4.68 -0.69 -22.30
C VAL A 185 -6.20 -0.85 -22.33
N GLU A 186 -6.72 -1.66 -21.41
CA GLU A 186 -8.15 -1.82 -21.17
C GLU A 186 -8.52 -1.18 -19.84
N ILE A 187 -9.31 -0.10 -19.89
CA ILE A 187 -9.69 0.65 -18.70
C ILE A 187 -11.19 0.52 -18.51
N ARG A 188 -11.61 0.14 -17.30
CA ARG A 188 -12.96 0.40 -16.80
C ARG A 188 -12.89 1.13 -15.47
N SER A 189 -13.88 1.97 -15.24
CA SER A 189 -14.09 2.80 -14.07
C SER A 189 -15.33 2.34 -13.32
N GLU A 190 -15.55 2.89 -12.14
CA GLU A 190 -16.74 2.57 -11.35
C GLU A 190 -18.05 3.09 -11.97
N THR A 191 -17.95 3.98 -12.96
CA THR A 191 -19.06 4.65 -13.62
C THR A 191 -19.39 4.09 -14.99
N ASP A 192 -18.54 3.24 -15.58
CA ASP A 192 -18.80 2.62 -16.87
C ASP A 192 -20.02 1.68 -16.78
N LYS A 193 -20.90 1.71 -17.78
CA LYS A 193 -22.22 1.05 -17.74
C LYS A 193 -22.13 -0.46 -17.49
N ASP A 194 -21.19 -1.11 -18.16
CA ASP A 194 -20.92 -2.55 -18.10
C ASP A 194 -20.37 -3.00 -16.74
N VAL A 195 -19.68 -2.11 -16.01
CA VAL A 195 -19.09 -2.39 -14.70
C VAL A 195 -19.97 -1.92 -13.52
N LYS A 196 -20.66 -0.78 -13.67
CA LYS A 196 -21.42 -0.11 -12.60
C LYS A 196 -22.44 -1.03 -11.92
N GLN A 197 -23.06 -1.93 -12.67
CA GLN A 197 -24.03 -2.91 -12.15
C GLN A 197 -23.43 -3.90 -11.13
N TYR A 198 -22.11 -4.11 -11.17
CA TYR A 198 -21.41 -5.02 -10.25
C TYR A 198 -20.75 -4.29 -9.08
N ILE A 199 -20.90 -2.97 -9.01
CA ILE A 199 -20.28 -2.14 -7.97
C ILE A 199 -21.31 -1.83 -6.90
N GLN A 200 -20.96 -2.19 -5.67
CA GLN A 200 -21.74 -1.82 -4.50
C GLN A 200 -21.53 -0.33 -4.19
N LYS A 201 -22.61 0.37 -3.85
CA LYS A 201 -22.51 1.77 -3.42
C LYS A 201 -21.69 1.85 -2.13
N ARG A 202 -20.79 2.82 -2.09
CA ARG A 202 -19.97 3.15 -0.92
C ARG A 202 -20.32 4.56 -0.46
N GLU A 203 -20.65 4.70 0.81
CA GLU A 203 -20.78 6.01 1.43
C GLU A 203 -19.41 6.42 1.98
N ILE A 204 -18.93 7.60 1.59
CA ILE A 204 -17.64 8.12 2.07
C ILE A 204 -17.92 9.36 2.92
N GLU A 205 -17.52 9.32 4.18
CA GLU A 205 -17.66 10.40 5.14
C GLU A 205 -16.29 10.89 5.61
N TRP A 206 -16.11 12.21 5.71
CA TRP A 206 -14.87 12.83 6.16
C TRP A 206 -15.17 13.57 7.46
N ILE A 207 -14.58 13.10 8.56
CA ILE A 207 -14.83 13.62 9.89
C ILE A 207 -13.60 14.40 10.33
N GLU A 208 -13.75 15.72 10.36
CA GLU A 208 -12.73 16.64 10.84
C GLU A 208 -12.72 16.67 12.37
N VAL A 209 -11.52 16.69 12.96
CA VAL A 209 -11.29 16.93 14.38
C VAL A 209 -10.28 18.05 14.57
N ASN A 210 -10.50 18.88 15.59
CA ASN A 210 -9.60 19.98 15.93
C ASN A 210 -8.69 19.58 17.09
N LEU A 211 -7.41 19.93 16.98
CA LEU A 211 -6.49 19.81 18.12
C LEU A 211 -6.96 20.72 19.27
N GLN A 212 -6.88 20.19 20.48
CA GLN A 212 -7.14 20.95 21.70
C GLN A 212 -6.07 22.04 21.90
N HIS A 213 -6.43 23.10 22.62
CA HIS A 213 -5.58 24.29 22.81
C HIS A 213 -4.20 23.93 23.40
N GLU A 214 -4.15 22.98 24.32
CA GLU A 214 -2.92 22.49 24.95
C GLU A 214 -1.99 21.81 23.93
N LEU A 215 -2.54 21.02 23.01
CA LEU A 215 -1.77 20.38 21.93
C LEU A 215 -1.26 21.42 20.93
N LEU A 216 -2.08 22.43 20.60
CA LEU A 216 -1.67 23.55 19.74
C LEU A 216 -0.54 24.39 20.36
N ARG A 217 -0.59 24.60 21.68
CA ARG A 217 0.48 25.28 22.44
C ARG A 217 1.79 24.49 22.39
N LEU A 218 1.74 23.18 22.63
CA LEU A 218 2.91 22.30 22.52
C LEU A 218 3.46 22.28 21.08
N HIS A 219 2.58 22.15 20.09
CA HIS A 219 2.94 22.19 18.67
C HIS A 219 3.66 23.50 18.31
N SER A 220 3.15 24.64 18.75
CA SER A 220 3.73 25.95 18.49
C SER A 220 5.14 26.10 19.09
N LYS A 221 5.38 25.54 20.29
CA LYS A 221 6.73 25.49 20.88
C LYS A 221 7.70 24.68 20.02
N ILE A 222 7.30 23.48 19.59
CA ILE A 222 8.13 22.62 18.70
C ILE A 222 8.41 23.35 17.37
N LYS A 223 7.39 23.98 16.78
CA LYS A 223 7.50 24.74 15.54
C LYS A 223 8.46 25.92 15.64
N ASN A 224 8.45 26.65 16.77
CA ASN A 224 9.38 27.76 16.98
C ASN A 224 10.84 27.30 17.02
N ILE A 225 11.13 26.18 17.70
CA ILE A 225 12.47 25.57 17.69
C ILE A 225 12.86 25.19 16.26
N TYR A 226 11.95 24.56 15.51
CA TYR A 226 12.19 24.21 14.11
C TYR A 226 12.56 25.44 13.29
N LEU A 227 11.76 26.51 13.35
CA LEU A 227 11.98 27.73 12.56
C LEU A 227 13.29 28.43 12.94
N ASN A 228 13.64 28.48 14.23
CA ASN A 228 14.89 29.08 14.69
C ASN A 228 16.11 28.30 14.17
N LYS A 229 16.09 26.97 14.25
CA LYS A 229 17.16 26.12 13.67
C LYS A 229 17.19 26.18 12.14
N ALA A 230 16.04 26.26 11.48
CA ALA A 230 15.96 26.32 10.02
C ALA A 230 16.59 27.62 9.47
N LYS A 231 16.59 28.73 10.21
CA LYS A 231 17.29 29.96 9.82
C LYS A 231 18.80 29.75 9.66
N GLU A 232 19.38 28.80 10.39
CA GLU A 232 20.81 28.48 10.27
C GLU A 232 21.11 27.79 8.92
N LEU A 233 20.14 27.12 8.30
CA LEU A 233 20.31 26.55 6.95
C LEU A 233 20.48 27.64 5.89
N LEU A 234 19.85 28.82 6.08
CA LEU A 234 20.03 29.95 5.17
C LEU A 234 21.50 30.38 5.11
N ARG A 235 22.19 30.33 6.27
CA ARG A 235 23.63 30.64 6.38
C ARG A 235 24.52 29.60 5.67
N LEU A 236 23.99 28.41 5.42
CA LEU A 236 24.65 27.34 4.68
C LEU A 236 24.30 27.34 3.18
N GLY A 237 23.72 28.45 2.67
CA GLY A 237 23.40 28.63 1.25
C GLY A 237 22.06 28.06 0.81
N PHE A 238 21.13 27.78 1.74
CA PHE A 238 19.81 27.26 1.40
C PHE A 238 18.81 28.39 1.11
N ASN A 239 18.50 28.62 -0.17
CA ASN A 239 17.65 29.74 -0.62
C ASN A 239 16.16 29.40 -0.66
N LYS A 240 15.62 28.79 0.40
CA LYS A 240 14.18 28.53 0.53
C LYS A 240 13.64 29.13 1.83
N PRO A 241 12.47 29.78 1.83
CA PRO A 241 11.85 30.28 3.06
C PRO A 241 11.69 29.16 4.10
N THR A 242 12.04 29.44 5.36
CA THR A 242 12.12 28.43 6.44
C THR A 242 10.80 27.69 6.69
N HIS A 243 9.66 28.35 6.47
CA HIS A 243 8.32 27.76 6.62
C HIS A 243 7.92 26.84 5.46
N LEU A 244 8.65 26.86 4.33
CA LEU A 244 8.41 26.00 3.16
C LEU A 244 9.38 24.82 3.09
N ILE A 245 10.31 24.71 4.04
CA ILE A 245 11.27 23.60 4.10
C ILE A 245 10.52 22.36 4.54
N ASN A 246 10.49 21.35 3.68
CA ASN A 246 9.88 20.07 3.95
C ASN A 246 10.95 18.98 4.11
N LYS A 247 10.53 17.80 4.56
CA LYS A 247 11.40 16.64 4.76
C LYS A 247 12.19 16.22 3.52
N LYS A 248 11.61 16.36 2.31
CA LYS A 248 12.29 16.02 1.06
C LYS A 248 13.47 16.98 0.81
N ASP A 249 13.27 18.27 1.05
CA ASP A 249 14.34 19.27 0.93
C ASP A 249 15.51 18.93 1.88
N LEU A 250 15.20 18.58 3.15
CA LEU A 250 16.21 18.23 4.15
C LEU A 250 17.01 16.97 3.77
N ILE A 251 16.34 15.95 3.22
CA ILE A 251 16.99 14.71 2.76
C ILE A 251 17.91 15.00 1.56
N GLN A 252 17.44 15.80 0.60
CA GLN A 252 18.24 16.18 -0.57
C GLN A 252 19.48 16.98 -0.14
N MET A 253 19.30 17.94 0.78
CA MET A 253 20.41 18.72 1.32
C MET A 253 21.42 17.84 2.07
N GLN A 254 20.95 16.87 2.86
CA GLN A 254 21.83 15.94 3.54
C GLN A 254 22.67 15.11 2.54
N ALA A 255 22.11 14.72 1.39
CA ALA A 255 22.86 14.04 0.34
C ALA A 255 23.95 14.94 -0.28
N VAL A 256 23.64 16.21 -0.57
CA VAL A 256 24.61 17.19 -1.07
C VAL A 256 25.74 17.42 -0.06
N LEU A 257 25.40 17.64 1.22
CA LEU A 257 26.39 17.88 2.27
C LEU A 257 27.30 16.67 2.50
N ARG A 258 26.77 15.44 2.40
CA ARG A 258 27.59 14.22 2.46
C ARG A 258 28.58 14.16 1.30
N ASN A 259 28.18 14.56 0.10
CA ASN A 259 29.08 14.63 -1.04
C ASN A 259 30.19 15.67 -0.82
N ASN A 260 29.85 16.84 -0.28
CA ASN A 260 30.84 17.88 0.05
C ASN A 260 31.83 17.40 1.12
N LEU A 261 31.34 16.68 2.14
CA LEU A 261 32.19 16.07 3.17
C LEU A 261 33.17 15.06 2.56
N ASN A 262 32.72 14.22 1.63
CA ASN A 262 33.58 13.27 0.91
C ASN A 262 34.64 13.98 0.04
N LYS A 263 34.36 15.21 -0.41
CA LYS A 263 35.31 16.08 -1.13
C LYS A 263 36.24 16.88 -0.20
N GLY A 264 36.17 16.66 1.12
CA GLY A 264 37.08 17.28 2.10
C GLY A 264 36.52 18.51 2.82
N ASP A 265 35.29 18.95 2.53
CA ASP A 265 34.67 20.07 3.24
C ASP A 265 34.18 19.65 4.64
N LYS A 266 35.03 19.87 5.63
CA LYS A 266 34.71 19.57 7.04
C LYS A 266 33.56 20.42 7.59
N SER A 267 33.27 21.58 7.00
CA SER A 267 32.16 22.45 7.44
C SER A 267 30.79 21.80 7.18
N ALA A 268 30.71 20.91 6.18
CA ALA A 268 29.49 20.16 5.86
C ALA A 268 29.00 19.27 7.02
N TYR A 269 29.89 18.87 7.94
CA TYR A 269 29.53 18.09 9.12
C TYR A 269 28.49 18.81 10.00
N TYR A 270 28.60 20.15 10.11
CA TYR A 270 27.62 20.96 10.83
C TYR A 270 26.25 20.89 10.17
N GLY A 271 26.18 21.09 8.85
CA GLY A 271 24.94 21.01 8.08
C GLY A 271 24.28 19.62 8.15
N ILE A 272 25.07 18.54 8.13
CA ILE A 272 24.54 17.18 8.27
C ILE A 272 23.88 17.00 9.64
N SER A 273 24.52 17.50 10.71
CA SER A 273 23.95 17.47 12.05
C SER A 273 22.68 18.32 12.15
N LEU A 274 22.68 19.53 11.58
CA LEU A 274 21.54 20.45 11.60
C LEU A 274 20.34 19.89 10.83
N THR A 275 20.55 19.37 9.62
CA THR A 275 19.48 18.72 8.83
C THR A 275 18.90 17.50 9.55
N ALA A 276 19.75 16.69 10.21
CA ALA A 276 19.28 15.57 11.04
C ALA A 276 18.45 16.04 12.25
N GLN A 277 18.83 17.15 12.89
CA GLN A 277 18.03 17.73 13.98
C GLN A 277 16.66 18.18 13.48
N LEU A 278 16.62 18.91 12.35
CA LEU A 278 15.37 19.40 11.75
C LEU A 278 14.45 18.25 11.33
N ILE A 279 14.98 17.14 10.80
CA ILE A 279 14.18 15.95 10.49
C ILE A 279 13.54 15.35 11.75
N LYS A 280 14.27 15.29 12.87
CA LYS A 280 13.74 14.76 14.14
C LYS A 280 12.66 15.67 14.72
N ILE A 281 12.88 16.99 14.70
CA ILE A 281 11.91 17.99 15.19
C ILE A 281 10.67 18.02 14.30
N ASP A 282 10.85 17.97 12.98
CA ASP A 282 9.77 17.83 12.01
C ASP A 282 8.92 16.60 12.32
N TYR A 283 9.56 15.46 12.59
CA TYR A 283 8.88 14.23 12.95
C TYR A 283 8.10 14.32 14.27
N MET A 284 8.57 15.08 15.26
CA MET A 284 7.81 15.30 16.50
C MET A 284 6.48 16.03 16.24
N MET A 285 6.50 17.05 15.38
CA MET A 285 5.26 17.73 14.98
C MET A 285 4.30 16.76 14.28
N GLU A 286 4.80 15.90 13.40
CA GLU A 286 3.99 14.86 12.73
C GLU A 286 3.37 13.89 13.75
N LEU A 287 4.14 13.41 14.73
CA LEU A 287 3.61 12.53 15.77
C LEU A 287 2.52 13.21 16.60
N LEU A 288 2.70 14.46 16.97
CA LEU A 288 1.73 15.21 17.77
C LEU A 288 0.41 15.44 17.00
N GLU A 289 0.51 15.86 15.74
CA GLU A 289 -0.63 16.18 14.87
C GLU A 289 -1.48 14.97 14.47
N ILE A 290 -0.86 13.78 14.40
CA ILE A 290 -1.50 12.58 13.83
C ILE A 290 -1.72 11.49 14.89
N GLN A 291 -0.77 11.26 15.80
CA GLN A 291 -0.74 10.11 16.71
C GLN A 291 -1.03 10.48 18.18
N GLY A 292 -0.65 11.70 18.58
CA GLY A 292 -0.82 12.21 19.95
C GLY A 292 0.37 12.02 20.88
N LEU A 293 0.17 12.44 22.13
CA LEU A 293 1.22 12.64 23.13
C LEU A 293 1.98 11.36 23.52
N ARG A 294 1.28 10.22 23.65
CA ARG A 294 1.94 8.96 24.07
C ARG A 294 2.99 8.48 23.07
N VAL A 295 2.71 8.61 21.77
CA VAL A 295 3.66 8.22 20.72
C VAL A 295 4.81 9.23 20.64
N LEU A 296 4.51 10.53 20.80
CA LEU A 296 5.55 11.56 20.95
C LEU A 296 6.46 11.26 22.15
N SER A 297 5.92 10.94 23.32
CA SER A 297 6.70 10.59 24.52
C SER A 297 7.63 9.41 24.28
N LYS A 298 7.12 8.31 23.68
CA LYS A 298 7.97 7.16 23.31
C LYS A 298 9.11 7.55 22.36
N PHE A 299 8.85 8.46 21.43
CA PHE A 299 9.90 8.98 20.55
C PHE A 299 10.93 9.82 21.31
N LEU A 300 10.49 10.67 22.24
CA LEU A 300 11.38 11.45 23.11
C LEU A 300 12.24 10.55 24.00
N ASP A 301 11.70 9.45 24.53
CA ASP A 301 12.47 8.50 25.33
C ASP A 301 13.52 7.76 24.48
N LYS A 302 13.17 7.38 23.25
CA LYS A 302 14.16 6.86 22.29
C LYS A 302 15.23 7.90 21.95
N LEU A 303 14.86 9.18 21.86
CA LEU A 303 15.80 10.25 21.57
C LEU A 303 16.83 10.43 22.71
N LYS A 304 16.43 10.23 23.97
CA LYS A 304 17.35 10.26 25.14
C LYS A 304 18.42 9.17 25.07
N LEU A 305 18.13 8.04 24.43
CA LEU A 305 19.06 6.92 24.24
C LEU A 305 19.89 7.05 22.96
N ASP A 306 19.61 8.03 22.10
CA ASP A 306 20.28 8.20 20.82
C ASP A 306 21.62 8.93 20.99
N GLU A 307 22.72 8.22 20.70
CA GLU A 307 24.08 8.74 20.88
C GLU A 307 24.53 9.73 19.79
N SER A 308 23.73 9.95 18.74
CA SER A 308 24.07 10.83 17.63
C SER A 308 24.25 12.28 18.07
N LYS A 309 25.18 12.99 17.44
CA LYS A 309 25.41 14.42 17.69
C LYS A 309 24.14 15.26 17.55
N ALA A 310 23.27 14.89 16.61
CA ALA A 310 21.97 15.55 16.43
C ALA A 310 21.04 15.36 17.65
N ALA A 311 20.95 14.16 18.21
CA ALA A 311 20.14 13.92 19.41
C ALA A 311 20.69 14.69 20.62
N LYS A 312 22.00 14.60 20.87
CA LYS A 312 22.68 15.35 21.95
C LYS A 312 22.44 16.86 21.84
N ASN A 313 22.56 17.43 20.64
CA ASN A 313 22.30 18.85 20.40
C ASN A 313 20.83 19.25 20.64
N ILE A 314 19.88 18.37 20.32
CA ILE A 314 18.46 18.62 20.63
C ILE A 314 18.25 18.61 22.15
N LEU A 315 18.76 17.59 22.84
CA LEU A 315 18.56 17.42 24.28
C LEU A 315 19.26 18.51 25.11
N ASN A 316 20.38 19.07 24.65
CA ASN A 316 21.07 20.16 25.34
C ASN A 316 20.35 21.52 25.20
N ASN A 317 19.29 21.62 24.40
CA ASN A 317 18.53 22.85 24.25
C ASN A 317 17.48 23.00 25.38
N LYS A 318 17.51 24.14 26.09
CA LYS A 318 16.59 24.43 27.21
C LYS A 318 15.12 24.43 26.79
N GLU A 319 14.77 25.04 25.67
CA GLU A 319 13.38 25.04 25.15
C GLU A 319 12.90 23.62 24.83
N PHE A 320 13.82 22.72 24.50
CA PHE A 320 13.51 21.32 24.26
C PHE A 320 13.23 20.53 25.55
N GLN A 321 13.91 20.85 26.64
CA GLN A 321 13.59 20.29 27.96
C GLN A 321 12.18 20.68 28.40
N ASP A 322 11.78 21.94 28.17
CA ASP A 322 10.40 22.39 28.42
C ASP A 322 9.36 21.58 27.63
N ILE A 323 9.67 21.20 26.38
CA ILE A 323 8.79 20.34 25.56
C ILE A 323 8.63 18.95 26.19
N ILE A 324 9.71 18.35 26.70
CA ILE A 324 9.68 17.04 27.35
C ILE A 324 8.83 17.09 28.63
N HIS A 325 9.04 18.11 29.47
CA HIS A 325 8.27 18.32 30.69
C HIS A 325 6.78 18.53 30.38
N LEU A 326 6.46 19.48 29.48
CA LEU A 326 5.08 19.76 29.09
C LEU A 326 4.40 18.51 28.50
N THR A 327 5.09 17.74 27.66
CA THR A 327 4.54 16.49 27.09
C THR A 327 4.16 15.51 28.21
N THR A 328 5.03 15.37 29.21
CA THR A 328 4.81 14.47 30.35
C THR A 328 3.63 14.92 31.22
N ASP A 329 3.54 16.22 31.51
CA ASP A 329 2.47 16.79 32.32
C ASP A 329 1.10 16.68 31.64
N LEU A 330 1.04 16.94 30.33
CA LEU A 330 -0.20 16.76 29.57
C LEU A 330 -0.67 15.30 29.56
N ILE A 331 0.26 14.33 29.49
CA ILE A 331 -0.07 12.90 29.58
C ILE A 331 -0.60 12.55 30.98
N LYS A 332 0.03 13.06 32.05
CA LYS A 332 -0.41 12.84 33.44
C LYS A 332 -1.82 13.40 33.67
N ASN A 333 -2.15 14.52 33.05
CA ASN A 333 -3.47 15.13 33.09
C ASN A 333 -4.51 14.40 32.22
N GLY A 334 -4.15 13.27 31.61
CA GLY A 334 -5.07 12.46 30.82
C GLY A 334 -5.39 13.03 29.44
N LEU A 335 -4.62 14.02 28.95
CA LEU A 335 -4.85 14.58 27.62
C LEU A 335 -4.50 13.56 26.55
N GLU A 336 -5.46 13.29 25.65
CA GLU A 336 -5.29 12.40 24.52
C GLU A 336 -5.57 13.13 23.20
N HIS A 337 -5.17 12.52 22.08
CA HIS A 337 -5.50 13.07 20.78
C HIS A 337 -7.02 12.99 20.53
N PRO A 338 -7.68 14.06 20.03
CA PRO A 338 -9.14 14.12 19.86
C PRO A 338 -9.72 13.06 18.92
N LYS A 339 -8.89 12.45 18.07
CA LYS A 339 -9.31 11.30 17.25
C LYS A 339 -9.65 10.06 18.07
N PHE A 340 -9.06 9.85 19.24
CA PHE A 340 -9.36 8.68 20.07
C PHE A 340 -10.80 8.72 20.56
N SER A 341 -11.23 9.85 21.15
CA SER A 341 -12.60 10.04 21.58
C SER A 341 -13.58 9.99 20.40
N LYS A 342 -13.25 10.64 19.28
CA LYS A 342 -14.12 10.61 18.09
C LYS A 342 -14.25 9.21 17.48
N LEU A 343 -13.15 8.44 17.41
CA LEU A 343 -13.16 7.06 16.96
C LEU A 343 -14.06 6.20 17.87
N LEU A 344 -13.92 6.36 19.19
CA LEU A 344 -14.73 5.63 20.16
C LEU A 344 -16.22 5.95 20.03
N GLU A 345 -16.57 7.22 19.86
CA GLU A 345 -17.93 7.69 19.63
C GLU A 345 -18.55 7.01 18.40
N ILE A 346 -17.85 7.06 17.26
CA ILE A 346 -18.30 6.44 16.00
C ILE A 346 -18.52 4.94 16.18
N VAL A 347 -17.52 4.23 16.72
CA VAL A 347 -17.57 2.78 16.89
C VAL A 347 -18.70 2.37 17.83
N LYS A 348 -18.89 3.08 18.95
CA LYS A 348 -20.01 2.80 19.87
C LYS A 348 -21.36 3.03 19.21
N ASN A 349 -21.52 4.11 18.46
CA ASN A 349 -22.77 4.41 17.77
C ASN A 349 -23.12 3.31 16.75
N GLU A 350 -22.15 2.90 15.94
CA GLU A 350 -22.33 1.89 14.91
C GLU A 350 -22.62 0.49 15.50
N ILE A 351 -21.94 0.11 16.59
CA ILE A 351 -22.22 -1.14 17.33
C ILE A 351 -23.61 -1.10 18.00
N ASN A 352 -24.04 0.06 18.50
CA ASN A 352 -25.36 0.21 19.10
C ASN A 352 -26.48 0.08 18.06
N LEU A 353 -26.26 0.60 16.84
CA LEU A 353 -27.20 0.46 15.72
C LEU A 353 -27.24 -0.98 15.20
N ASN A 354 -26.09 -1.65 15.14
CA ASN A 354 -26.01 -3.04 14.70
C ASN A 354 -24.95 -3.80 15.51
N LYS A 355 -25.39 -4.66 16.43
CA LYS A 355 -24.49 -5.45 17.30
C LYS A 355 -23.60 -6.43 16.55
N SER A 356 -23.98 -6.86 15.34
CA SER A 356 -23.19 -7.77 14.51
C SER A 356 -22.31 -7.05 13.49
N ILE A 357 -22.24 -5.71 13.54
CA ILE A 357 -21.42 -4.92 12.61
C ILE A 357 -19.95 -5.33 12.71
N LYS A 358 -19.33 -5.48 11.55
CA LYS A 358 -17.90 -5.71 11.39
C LYS A 358 -17.21 -4.44 10.96
N ILE A 359 -16.39 -3.88 11.84
CA ILE A 359 -15.68 -2.62 11.66
C ILE A 359 -14.19 -2.90 11.48
N MET A 360 -13.56 -2.25 10.50
CA MET A 360 -12.12 -2.28 10.33
C MET A 360 -11.52 -0.90 10.60
N VAL A 361 -10.53 -0.83 11.47
CA VAL A 361 -9.81 0.41 11.78
C VAL A 361 -8.38 0.31 11.27
N PHE A 362 -8.00 1.24 10.40
CA PHE A 362 -6.65 1.33 9.86
C PHE A 362 -5.86 2.44 10.56
N ALA A 363 -4.68 2.08 11.07
CA ALA A 363 -3.67 3.02 11.55
C ALA A 363 -2.32 2.70 10.90
N ASN A 364 -1.47 3.70 10.68
CA ASN A 364 -0.16 3.50 10.07
C ASN A 364 0.88 3.02 11.09
N TYR A 365 0.76 3.47 12.35
CA TYR A 365 1.73 3.22 13.41
C TYR A 365 1.27 2.13 14.37
N ARG A 366 2.20 1.25 14.76
CA ARG A 366 1.92 0.15 15.71
C ARG A 366 1.53 0.67 17.09
N ASP A 367 2.23 1.69 17.58
CA ASP A 367 1.92 2.31 18.86
C ASP A 367 0.48 2.86 18.90
N THR A 368 -0.01 3.35 17.76
CA THR A 368 -1.38 3.85 17.62
C THR A 368 -2.39 2.71 17.61
N VAL A 369 -2.10 1.61 16.92
CA VAL A 369 -2.90 0.38 17.01
C VAL A 369 -2.99 -0.11 18.46
N ASP A 370 -1.88 -0.09 19.21
CA ASP A 370 -1.85 -0.48 20.62
C ASP A 370 -2.69 0.45 21.50
N ASN A 371 -2.63 1.76 21.25
CA ASN A 371 -3.45 2.73 21.96
C ASN A 371 -4.94 2.56 21.66
N ILE A 372 -5.32 2.31 20.41
CA ILE A 372 -6.72 2.05 20.02
C ILE A 372 -7.23 0.74 20.67
N LEU A 373 -6.41 -0.32 20.68
CA LEU A 373 -6.74 -1.58 21.35
C LEU A 373 -7.00 -1.36 22.84
N LYS A 374 -6.12 -0.62 23.52
CA LYS A 374 -6.28 -0.27 24.93
C LYS A 374 -7.59 0.49 25.16
N LEU A 375 -7.84 1.53 24.38
CA LEU A 375 -9.05 2.35 24.45
C LEU A 375 -10.33 1.51 24.31
N PHE A 376 -10.38 0.63 23.30
CA PHE A 376 -11.54 -0.22 23.07
C PHE A 376 -11.70 -1.30 24.14
N LYS A 377 -10.61 -1.88 24.64
CA LYS A 377 -10.65 -2.82 25.76
C LYS A 377 -11.21 -2.17 27.03
N GLU A 378 -10.77 -0.96 27.36
CA GLU A 378 -11.27 -0.18 28.50
C GLU A 378 -12.76 0.19 28.37
N ASN A 379 -13.30 0.14 27.15
CA ASN A 379 -14.69 0.42 26.84
C ASN A 379 -15.51 -0.82 26.48
N ASN A 380 -15.03 -2.02 26.82
CA ASN A 380 -15.70 -3.31 26.58
C ASN A 380 -16.05 -3.59 25.11
N ILE A 381 -15.26 -3.06 24.17
CA ILE A 381 -15.40 -3.35 22.74
C ILE A 381 -14.50 -4.53 22.39
N LYS A 382 -15.08 -5.58 21.81
CA LYS A 382 -14.35 -6.77 21.35
C LYS A 382 -13.50 -6.41 20.12
N THR A 383 -12.20 -6.71 20.21
CA THR A 383 -11.22 -6.29 19.20
C THR A 383 -10.25 -7.39 18.82
N VAL A 384 -9.83 -7.36 17.57
CA VAL A 384 -8.82 -8.26 17.00
C VAL A 384 -7.71 -7.42 16.36
N LYS A 385 -6.45 -7.82 16.57
CA LYS A 385 -5.27 -7.09 16.10
C LYS A 385 -4.60 -7.79 14.91
N LEU A 386 -4.33 -7.04 13.83
CA LEU A 386 -3.63 -7.54 12.64
C LEU A 386 -2.37 -6.70 12.31
N ILE A 387 -1.17 -7.21 12.64
CA ILE A 387 0.12 -6.57 12.32
C ILE A 387 0.95 -7.46 11.38
N GLY A 388 1.75 -6.83 10.50
CA GLY A 388 2.68 -7.49 9.57
C GLY A 388 3.83 -8.27 10.21
N GLN A 389 4.46 -9.14 9.40
CA GLN A 389 5.34 -10.25 9.83
C GLN A 389 6.68 -9.86 10.48
N LYS A 390 7.29 -8.71 10.13
CA LYS A 390 8.66 -8.38 10.59
C LYS A 390 8.86 -8.29 12.11
N SER A 391 7.77 -8.22 12.88
CA SER A 391 7.78 -8.40 14.34
C SER A 391 6.33 -8.56 14.86
N GLY A 392 5.52 -9.32 14.13
CA GLY A 392 4.08 -9.46 14.35
C GLY A 392 3.63 -10.90 14.10
N LEU A 393 2.43 -11.08 13.54
CA LEU A 393 1.84 -12.40 13.32
C LEU A 393 2.48 -13.11 12.12
N THR A 394 2.69 -14.42 12.22
CA THR A 394 2.99 -15.29 11.07
C THR A 394 1.83 -15.33 10.09
N GLN A 395 2.07 -15.72 8.83
CA GLN A 395 1.00 -15.80 7.83
C GLN A 395 -0.17 -16.71 8.24
N LYS A 396 0.14 -17.87 8.85
CA LYS A 396 -0.90 -18.78 9.37
C LYS A 396 -1.72 -18.11 10.47
N GLN A 397 -1.06 -17.40 11.39
CA GLN A 397 -1.74 -16.64 12.44
C GLN A 397 -2.61 -15.51 11.86
N GLN A 398 -2.15 -14.77 10.86
CA GLN A 398 -2.94 -13.72 10.21
C GLN A 398 -4.24 -14.26 9.59
N ILE A 399 -4.17 -15.41 8.90
CA ILE A 399 -5.35 -16.07 8.33
C ILE A 399 -6.30 -16.51 9.45
N LEU A 400 -5.78 -17.12 10.52
CA LEU A 400 -6.59 -17.52 11.67
C LEU A 400 -7.27 -16.31 12.31
N THR A 401 -6.53 -15.24 12.57
CA THR A 401 -7.04 -13.98 13.13
C THR A 401 -8.21 -13.41 12.31
N ILE A 402 -8.14 -13.49 10.98
CA ILE A 402 -9.22 -13.01 10.12
C ILE A 402 -10.42 -13.96 10.16
N LYS A 403 -10.21 -15.27 10.09
CA LYS A 403 -11.30 -16.23 10.25
C LYS A 403 -12.00 -16.07 11.59
N THR A 404 -11.24 -15.94 12.67
CA THR A 404 -11.73 -15.64 14.01
C THR A 404 -12.56 -14.35 13.99
N PHE A 405 -12.10 -13.28 13.36
CA PHE A 405 -12.88 -12.05 13.23
C PHE A 405 -14.16 -12.22 12.41
N GLU A 406 -14.14 -13.01 11.34
CA GLU A 406 -15.30 -13.27 10.48
C GLU A 406 -16.36 -14.16 11.18
N GLU A 407 -15.91 -15.18 11.94
CA GLU A 407 -16.76 -16.19 12.57
C GLU A 407 -17.21 -15.82 13.99
N ASN A 408 -16.35 -15.14 14.76
CA ASN A 408 -16.68 -14.77 16.14
C ASN A 408 -17.51 -13.50 16.22
N ASP A 409 -17.98 -13.23 17.42
CA ASP A 409 -18.73 -12.04 17.80
C ASP A 409 -17.82 -10.81 18.01
N ASP A 410 -16.61 -10.79 17.44
CA ASP A 410 -15.68 -9.67 17.48
C ASP A 410 -16.16 -8.55 16.55
N ASN A 411 -16.32 -7.34 17.07
CA ASN A 411 -16.86 -6.23 16.28
C ASN A 411 -15.79 -5.50 15.47
N VAL A 412 -14.55 -5.41 15.99
CA VAL A 412 -13.55 -4.50 15.43
C VAL A 412 -12.22 -5.19 15.14
N LEU A 413 -11.76 -5.10 13.89
CA LEU A 413 -10.41 -5.49 13.49
C LEU A 413 -9.54 -4.24 13.31
N ILE A 414 -8.41 -4.18 14.02
CA ILE A 414 -7.46 -3.05 13.93
C ILE A 414 -6.20 -3.51 13.20
N ALA A 415 -5.87 -2.86 12.10
CA ALA A 415 -4.78 -3.25 11.22
C ALA A 415 -3.74 -2.14 10.98
N THR A 416 -2.48 -2.56 10.81
CA THR A 416 -1.41 -1.70 10.28
C THR A 416 -1.28 -1.78 8.77
N SER A 417 -0.70 -0.74 8.16
CA SER A 417 -0.40 -0.67 6.72
C SER A 417 0.33 -1.88 6.11
N ILE A 418 1.13 -2.61 6.90
CA ILE A 418 1.89 -3.81 6.46
C ILE A 418 1.09 -5.10 6.65
N GLY A 419 0.10 -5.12 7.56
CA GLY A 419 -0.74 -6.30 7.80
C GLY A 419 -1.82 -6.53 6.74
N GLU A 420 -2.00 -5.59 5.81
CA GLU A 420 -3.11 -5.56 4.85
C GLU A 420 -2.75 -6.09 3.45
N GLU A 421 -1.50 -5.93 3.00
CA GLU A 421 -1.15 -6.20 1.60
C GLU A 421 -1.29 -7.70 1.26
N GLY A 422 -2.35 -8.00 0.49
CA GLY A 422 -2.63 -9.33 -0.04
C GLY A 422 -3.50 -10.22 0.84
N ILE A 423 -4.11 -9.69 1.91
CA ILE A 423 -5.05 -10.47 2.72
C ILE A 423 -6.50 -10.03 2.48
N ASP A 424 -7.28 -10.91 1.88
CA ASP A 424 -8.71 -10.70 1.62
C ASP A 424 -9.50 -10.84 2.92
N ILE A 425 -10.14 -9.76 3.36
CA ILE A 425 -11.03 -9.75 4.53
C ILE A 425 -12.44 -9.57 3.98
N LYS A 426 -13.30 -10.57 4.17
CA LYS A 426 -14.68 -10.52 3.71
C LYS A 426 -15.55 -9.92 4.81
N GLY A 427 -16.58 -9.17 4.42
CA GLY A 427 -17.69 -8.85 5.33
C GLY A 427 -17.54 -7.63 6.24
N ALA A 428 -16.50 -6.79 6.12
CA ALA A 428 -16.49 -5.51 6.85
C ALA A 428 -17.58 -4.56 6.30
N ASN A 429 -18.47 -4.09 7.18
CA ASN A 429 -19.53 -3.13 6.87
C ASN A 429 -19.04 -1.68 6.91
N LEU A 430 -18.10 -1.40 7.83
CA LEU A 430 -17.55 -0.07 8.04
C LEU A 430 -16.03 -0.13 8.08
N VAL A 431 -15.38 0.81 7.39
CA VAL A 431 -13.94 1.01 7.49
C VAL A 431 -13.61 2.42 7.90
N ILE A 432 -12.76 2.53 8.91
CA ILE A 432 -12.33 3.80 9.47
C ILE A 432 -10.83 3.94 9.25
N PHE A 433 -10.43 4.99 8.54
CA PHE A 433 -9.05 5.43 8.49
C PHE A 433 -8.80 6.40 9.64
N TYR A 434 -8.02 5.97 10.63
CA TYR A 434 -7.65 6.81 11.77
C TYR A 434 -6.83 8.03 11.32
N GLU A 435 -6.10 7.91 10.22
CA GLU A 435 -5.23 8.93 9.67
C GLU A 435 -5.19 8.82 8.15
N ALA A 436 -4.90 9.94 7.50
CA ALA A 436 -4.83 9.99 6.05
C ALA A 436 -3.66 9.18 5.51
N VAL A 437 -3.86 8.59 4.32
CA VAL A 437 -2.81 7.89 3.59
C VAL A 437 -2.44 8.73 2.36
N PRO A 438 -1.23 9.30 2.28
CA PRO A 438 -0.84 10.17 1.16
C PRO A 438 -0.68 9.46 -0.19
N SER A 439 -0.98 8.16 -0.25
CA SER A 439 -0.91 7.30 -1.45
C SER A 439 -2.32 6.94 -1.94
N GLU A 440 -2.62 7.36 -3.16
CA GLU A 440 -3.83 7.05 -3.90
C GLU A 440 -4.04 5.54 -4.10
N ILE A 441 -2.96 4.82 -4.38
CA ILE A 441 -2.97 3.36 -4.59
C ILE A 441 -3.45 2.66 -3.31
N ARG A 442 -2.84 2.98 -2.17
CA ARG A 442 -3.21 2.39 -0.88
C ARG A 442 -4.63 2.74 -0.47
N LYS A 443 -5.07 3.98 -0.73
CA LYS A 443 -6.46 4.39 -0.46
C LYS A 443 -7.47 3.55 -1.26
N ILE A 444 -7.24 3.38 -2.57
CA ILE A 444 -8.09 2.57 -3.46
C ILE A 444 -8.08 1.10 -3.04
N GLN A 445 -6.91 0.53 -2.76
CA GLN A 445 -6.80 -0.87 -2.34
C GLN A 445 -7.55 -1.11 -1.02
N ARG A 446 -7.39 -0.22 -0.04
CA ARG A 446 -8.08 -0.32 1.26
C ARG A 446 -9.58 -0.16 1.14
N ALA A 447 -10.03 0.88 0.42
CA ALA A 447 -11.45 1.10 0.13
C ALA A 447 -12.06 -0.07 -0.65
N GLY A 448 -11.27 -0.72 -1.50
CA GLY A 448 -11.66 -1.87 -2.31
C GLY A 448 -11.80 -3.20 -1.60
N ARG A 449 -11.29 -3.30 -0.37
CA ARG A 449 -11.55 -4.43 0.55
C ARG A 449 -12.86 -4.22 1.31
N VAL A 450 -13.42 -3.02 1.26
CA VAL A 450 -14.75 -2.68 1.77
C VAL A 450 -15.77 -2.89 0.66
N ALA A 451 -16.92 -3.45 1.03
CA ALA A 451 -18.06 -3.58 0.12
C ALA A 451 -17.89 -4.53 -1.08
N ARG A 452 -17.13 -5.63 -0.95
CA ARG A 452 -17.11 -6.68 -1.99
C ARG A 452 -18.43 -7.45 -2.06
N LEU A 453 -19.15 -7.60 -0.94
CA LEU A 453 -20.36 -8.41 -0.82
C LEU A 453 -21.61 -7.61 -0.40
N GLN A 454 -21.47 -6.45 0.26
CA GLN A 454 -22.58 -5.60 0.75
C GLN A 454 -22.23 -4.12 0.61
N ALA A 455 -23.22 -3.21 0.66
CA ALA A 455 -22.95 -1.77 0.76
C ALA A 455 -22.11 -1.50 2.02
N GLY A 456 -21.14 -0.60 1.91
CA GLY A 456 -20.20 -0.33 3.00
C GLY A 456 -19.93 1.16 3.18
N LYS A 457 -19.72 1.56 4.43
CA LYS A 457 -19.39 2.93 4.82
C LYS A 457 -17.87 3.05 5.00
N ILE A 458 -17.31 4.17 4.56
CA ILE A 458 -15.90 4.50 4.71
C ILE A 458 -15.77 5.85 5.39
N ILE A 459 -15.09 5.88 6.53
CA ILE A 459 -14.86 7.10 7.31
C ILE A 459 -13.37 7.44 7.28
N PHE A 460 -13.06 8.71 7.02
CA PHE A 460 -11.72 9.27 7.21
C PHE A 460 -11.72 10.22 8.40
N LEU A 461 -10.91 9.94 9.43
CA LEU A 461 -10.65 10.89 10.50
C LEU A 461 -9.51 11.82 10.10
N ILE A 462 -9.77 13.12 10.12
CA ILE A 462 -8.83 14.15 9.64
C ILE A 462 -8.56 15.16 10.75
N THR A 463 -7.30 15.34 11.15
CA THR A 463 -6.92 16.44 12.05
C THR A 463 -6.81 17.74 11.26
N LYS A 464 -7.70 18.70 11.50
CA LYS A 464 -7.78 19.97 10.76
C LYS A 464 -6.58 20.87 11.02
N ASN A 465 -6.16 21.63 10.00
CA ASN A 465 -5.01 22.54 10.03
C ASN A 465 -3.69 21.84 10.37
N THR A 466 -3.54 20.58 9.99
CA THR A 466 -2.32 19.79 10.22
C THR A 466 -1.85 19.08 8.96
N ARG A 467 -0.73 18.36 9.05
CA ARG A 467 -0.23 17.52 7.97
C ARG A 467 -1.17 16.39 7.61
N ASP A 468 -2.01 15.93 8.54
CA ASP A 468 -2.99 14.88 8.27
C ASP A 468 -3.99 15.33 7.19
N GLU A 469 -4.54 16.54 7.34
CA GLU A 469 -5.39 17.18 6.33
C GLU A 469 -4.64 17.37 5.00
N ALA A 470 -3.39 17.84 5.05
CA ALA A 470 -2.58 18.01 3.85
C ALA A 470 -2.33 16.66 3.12
N TYR A 471 -2.09 15.57 3.87
CA TYR A 471 -1.93 14.22 3.33
C TYR A 471 -3.22 13.70 2.71
N PHE A 472 -4.37 13.98 3.34
CA PHE A 472 -5.69 13.65 2.80
C PHE A 472 -5.92 14.32 1.46
N TRP A 473 -5.80 15.65 1.39
CA TRP A 473 -6.02 16.40 0.14
C TRP A 473 -5.01 16.05 -0.94
N SER A 474 -3.74 15.83 -0.59
CA SER A 474 -2.74 15.32 -1.52
C SER A 474 -3.16 13.97 -2.10
N GLY A 475 -3.62 13.03 -1.27
CA GLY A 475 -4.10 11.72 -1.73
C GLY A 475 -5.33 11.84 -2.63
N TYR A 476 -6.30 12.66 -2.24
CA TYR A 476 -7.52 12.92 -3.01
C TYR A 476 -7.21 13.52 -4.40
N GLN A 477 -6.32 14.52 -4.46
CA GLN A 477 -5.95 15.16 -5.71
C GLN A 477 -5.16 14.22 -6.63
N LYS A 478 -4.28 13.37 -6.08
CA LYS A 478 -3.59 12.33 -6.87
C LYS A 478 -4.56 11.30 -7.43
N GLU A 479 -5.56 10.88 -6.66
CA GLU A 479 -6.61 9.98 -7.13
C GLU A 479 -7.42 10.61 -8.27
N LYS A 480 -7.82 11.88 -8.14
CA LYS A 480 -8.52 12.63 -9.18
C LYS A 480 -7.68 12.72 -10.46
N ARG A 481 -6.41 13.12 -10.33
CA ARG A 481 -5.45 13.18 -11.46
C ARG A 481 -5.27 11.83 -12.14
N MET A 482 -5.18 10.74 -11.36
CA MET A 482 -5.11 9.39 -11.89
C MET A 482 -6.34 9.07 -12.74
N LYS A 483 -7.55 9.32 -12.22
CA LYS A 483 -8.80 9.04 -12.94
C LYS A 483 -8.84 9.83 -14.25
N THR A 484 -8.51 11.12 -14.22
CA THR A 484 -8.42 11.95 -15.43
C THR A 484 -7.39 11.41 -16.42
N ALA A 485 -6.20 11.02 -15.96
CA ALA A 485 -5.17 10.43 -16.83
C ALA A 485 -5.64 9.13 -17.49
N LEU A 486 -6.35 8.27 -16.75
CA LEU A 486 -6.91 7.03 -17.27
C LEU A 486 -8.02 7.28 -18.30
N TYR A 487 -8.89 8.26 -18.07
CA TYR A 487 -9.91 8.64 -19.06
C TYR A 487 -9.27 9.16 -20.34
N ASN A 488 -8.30 10.06 -20.23
CA ASN A 488 -7.58 10.60 -21.40
C ASN A 488 -6.81 9.52 -22.17
N LEU A 489 -6.50 8.38 -21.54
CA LEU A 489 -5.85 7.24 -22.18
C LEU A 489 -6.82 6.37 -22.98
N LYS A 490 -8.10 6.29 -22.60
CA LYS A 490 -9.10 5.46 -23.31
C LYS A 490 -9.25 5.86 -24.77
N ASP A 491 -9.12 7.16 -25.06
CA ASP A 491 -9.38 7.73 -26.38
C ASP A 491 -8.10 7.96 -27.22
N LYS A 492 -6.92 7.56 -26.71
CA LYS A 492 -5.63 7.78 -27.39
C LYS A 492 -5.21 6.57 -28.20
N ASN A 493 -4.52 6.83 -29.31
CA ASN A 493 -3.73 5.80 -29.99
C ASN A 493 -2.54 5.41 -29.08
N ILE A 494 -2.53 4.17 -28.62
CA ILE A 494 -1.53 3.67 -27.68
C ILE A 494 -0.13 3.63 -28.31
N GLU A 495 -0.01 3.33 -29.61
CA GLU A 495 1.29 3.30 -30.28
C GLU A 495 1.94 4.68 -30.32
N GLU A 496 1.16 5.73 -30.61
CA GLU A 496 1.63 7.12 -30.60
C GLU A 496 1.98 7.56 -29.18
N PHE A 497 1.13 7.22 -28.21
CA PHE A 497 1.38 7.51 -26.80
C PHE A 497 2.70 6.93 -26.27
N LEU A 498 3.10 5.74 -26.74
CA LEU A 498 4.36 5.11 -26.38
C LEU A 498 5.58 5.69 -27.12
N LYS A 499 5.39 6.33 -28.28
CA LYS A 499 6.45 6.98 -29.08
C LYS A 499 6.79 8.39 -28.59
N ASP A 500 5.82 9.12 -28.02
CA ASP A 500 5.99 10.49 -27.50
C ASP A 500 6.77 10.56 -26.17
N GLY A 501 8.01 10.06 -26.10
CA GLY A 501 8.75 9.99 -24.83
C GLY A 501 10.26 9.89 -24.93
#